data_AF-E9G9V5-F1
#
_entry.id   AF-E9G9V5-F1
#
_cell.length_a   1.000
_cell.length_b   1.000
_cell.length_c   1.000
_cell.angle_alpha   90.00
_cell.angle_beta   90.00
_cell.angle_gamma   90.00
#
_symmetry.space_group_name_H-M   'P 1'
#
loop_
_entity.id
_entity.type
_entity.pdbx_description
1 polymer ?
#
loop_
_entity_poly.entity_id
_entity_poly.type
_entity_poly.pdbx_seq_one_letter_code
_entity_poly.pdbx_strand_id
1 'polypeptide(L)'
;VSDAVNGFFDDLFPRLYGQSPRSVQGPSLPADSFGQRLPQDYVDCLRHAQSELRPFGEIPRRLANSLARSLDAVRSLLSALDLGARVLNATDHAELNGQCRDALLRATYCAQCRALKRQPTTATTTTLVNSGGQVCRGLCSNVARGCLAAVADVDQPWNEWVDAMERLAAALLNKAGAAVADLGPHDILSSVDSRLSEAVLYALENGP
;
A
#
# COMPACT_ATOMS: atom_id res chain seq x y z
N VAL A 1 -11.40 -10.97 -1.13
CA VAL A 1 -10.93 -11.25 -2.52
C VAL A 1 -11.11 -12.72 -2.84
N SER A 2 -10.55 -13.61 -2.02
CA SER A 2 -10.75 -15.07 -2.17
C SER A 2 -12.23 -15.46 -2.24
N ASP A 3 -13.08 -14.94 -1.36
CA ASP A 3 -14.52 -15.24 -1.37
C ASP A 3 -15.22 -14.78 -2.66
N ALA A 4 -14.82 -13.62 -3.20
CA ALA A 4 -15.37 -13.11 -4.45
C ALA A 4 -14.96 -13.96 -5.66
N VAL A 5 -13.71 -14.44 -5.67
CA VAL A 5 -13.22 -15.36 -6.71
C VAL A 5 -13.90 -16.73 -6.58
N ASN A 6 -14.00 -17.27 -5.37
CA ASN A 6 -14.67 -18.54 -5.13
C ASN A 6 -16.14 -18.47 -5.54
N GLY A 7 -16.88 -17.45 -5.07
CA GLY A 7 -18.27 -17.25 -5.45
C GLY A 7 -18.47 -17.09 -6.96
N PHE A 8 -17.54 -16.43 -7.67
CA PHE A 8 -17.58 -16.39 -9.13
C PHE A 8 -17.50 -17.79 -9.76
N PHE A 9 -16.59 -18.65 -9.28
CA PHE A 9 -16.46 -20.00 -9.82
C PHE A 9 -17.58 -20.94 -9.37
N ASP A 10 -18.14 -20.74 -8.18
CA ASP A 10 -19.34 -21.45 -7.71
C ASP A 10 -20.52 -21.15 -8.65
N ASP A 11 -20.67 -19.89 -9.06
CA ASP A 11 -21.70 -19.42 -9.99
C ASP A 11 -21.47 -19.85 -11.45
N LEU A 12 -20.20 -20.06 -11.82
CA LEU A 12 -19.80 -20.45 -13.17
C LEU A 12 -20.01 -21.95 -13.40
N PHE A 13 -19.77 -22.79 -12.40
CA PHE A 13 -19.81 -24.25 -12.56
C PHE A 13 -21.16 -24.79 -13.07
N PRO A 14 -22.32 -24.42 -12.49
CA PRO A 14 -23.62 -24.91 -12.99
C PRO A 14 -23.91 -24.54 -14.45
N ARG A 15 -23.25 -23.50 -14.99
CA ARG A 15 -23.44 -23.06 -16.38
C ARG A 15 -22.64 -23.88 -17.38
N LEU A 16 -21.53 -24.47 -16.92
CA LEU A 16 -20.64 -25.30 -17.73
C LEU A 16 -20.90 -26.80 -17.53
N TYR A 17 -21.62 -27.16 -16.47
CA TYR A 17 -21.98 -28.54 -16.16
C TYR A 17 -22.78 -29.17 -17.31
N GLY A 18 -22.35 -30.36 -17.75
CA GLY A 18 -22.96 -31.09 -18.87
C GLY A 18 -22.57 -30.60 -20.27
N GLN A 19 -21.71 -29.58 -20.41
CA GLN A 19 -21.16 -29.14 -21.70
C GLN A 19 -19.85 -29.85 -22.08
N SER A 20 -19.30 -30.69 -21.20
CA SER A 20 -18.09 -31.45 -21.51
C SER A 20 -18.39 -32.50 -22.60
N PRO A 21 -17.56 -32.60 -23.66
CA PRO A 21 -17.69 -33.66 -24.66
C PRO A 21 -17.48 -35.08 -24.09
N ARG A 22 -16.93 -35.22 -22.86
CA ARG A 22 -16.84 -36.51 -22.15
C ARG A 22 -18.09 -36.88 -21.36
N SER A 23 -19.03 -35.95 -21.15
CA SER A 23 -20.29 -36.17 -20.42
C SER A 23 -21.26 -37.13 -21.16
N VAL A 24 -20.91 -37.56 -22.39
CA VAL A 24 -21.69 -38.51 -23.21
C VAL A 24 -21.80 -39.90 -22.58
N GLN A 25 -21.01 -40.22 -21.54
CA GLN A 25 -21.08 -41.50 -20.83
C GLN A 25 -21.95 -41.47 -19.55
N GLY A 26 -22.44 -40.31 -19.13
CA GLY A 26 -23.36 -40.18 -17.99
C GLY A 26 -24.83 -40.38 -18.39
N PRO A 27 -25.76 -40.60 -17.43
CA PRO A 27 -27.18 -40.73 -17.73
C PRO A 27 -27.62 -39.53 -18.56
N SER A 28 -28.24 -39.78 -19.71
CA SER A 28 -28.75 -38.71 -20.56
C SER A 28 -29.68 -37.83 -19.73
N LEU A 29 -29.28 -36.56 -19.52
CA LEU A 29 -30.21 -35.51 -19.16
C LEU A 29 -31.40 -35.61 -20.13
N PRO A 30 -32.66 -35.51 -19.65
CA PRO A 30 -33.83 -35.62 -20.51
C PRO A 30 -33.65 -34.76 -21.75
N ALA A 31 -33.90 -35.31 -22.93
CA ALA A 31 -33.61 -34.70 -24.25
C ALA A 31 -34.21 -33.29 -24.43
N ASP A 32 -35.15 -32.91 -23.56
CA ASP A 32 -35.82 -31.61 -23.49
C ASP A 32 -34.97 -30.52 -22.80
N SER A 33 -33.79 -30.88 -22.28
CA SER A 33 -32.95 -30.03 -21.41
C SER A 33 -31.81 -29.31 -22.13
N PHE A 34 -31.62 -29.54 -23.43
CA PHE A 34 -30.64 -28.81 -24.23
C PHE A 34 -31.14 -27.36 -24.44
N GLY A 35 -30.87 -26.50 -23.46
CA GLY A 35 -31.31 -25.10 -23.43
C GLY A 35 -32.34 -24.76 -22.35
N GLN A 36 -32.83 -25.73 -21.55
CA GLN A 36 -33.60 -25.41 -20.35
C GLN A 36 -32.67 -25.19 -19.15
N ARG A 37 -32.91 -24.09 -18.44
CA ARG A 37 -32.27 -23.73 -17.17
C ARG A 37 -32.47 -24.88 -16.18
N LEU A 38 -31.37 -25.44 -15.65
CA LEU A 38 -31.43 -26.48 -14.60
C LEU A 38 -32.35 -26.02 -13.45
N PRO A 39 -33.10 -26.94 -12.81
CA PRO A 39 -33.89 -26.62 -11.62
C PRO A 39 -33.02 -25.93 -10.56
N GLN A 40 -33.57 -24.94 -9.84
CA GLN A 40 -32.77 -24.17 -8.87
C GLN A 40 -32.13 -25.05 -7.81
N ASP A 41 -32.88 -26.03 -7.29
CA ASP A 41 -32.36 -27.00 -6.31
C ASP A 41 -31.13 -27.77 -6.84
N TYR A 42 -31.10 -28.04 -8.15
CA TYR A 42 -29.96 -28.70 -8.80
C TYR A 42 -28.79 -27.73 -9.02
N VAL A 43 -29.07 -26.48 -9.38
CA VAL A 43 -28.04 -25.41 -9.47
C VAL A 43 -27.38 -25.18 -8.12
N ASP A 44 -28.16 -25.12 -7.04
CA ASP A 44 -27.65 -24.91 -5.70
C ASP A 44 -26.83 -26.12 -5.22
N CYS A 45 -27.27 -27.34 -5.54
CA CYS A 45 -26.48 -28.55 -5.31
C CYS A 45 -25.10 -28.46 -6.01
N LEU A 46 -25.08 -28.08 -7.28
CA LEU A 46 -23.83 -27.93 -8.05
C LEU A 46 -22.93 -26.83 -7.46
N ARG A 47 -23.47 -25.70 -7.02
CA ARG A 47 -22.68 -24.64 -6.34
C ARG A 47 -21.96 -25.20 -5.11
N HIS A 48 -22.67 -25.94 -4.25
CA HIS A 48 -22.06 -26.53 -3.05
C HIS A 48 -21.03 -27.61 -3.42
N ALA A 49 -21.31 -28.42 -4.44
CA ALA A 49 -20.42 -29.48 -4.90
C ALA A 49 -19.16 -28.96 -5.61
N GLN A 50 -19.10 -27.70 -6.03
CA GLN A 50 -17.95 -27.12 -6.73
C GLN A 50 -16.65 -27.31 -5.94
N SER A 51 -16.70 -27.06 -4.63
CA SER A 51 -15.53 -27.10 -3.75
C SER A 51 -14.94 -28.50 -3.61
N GLU A 52 -15.79 -29.52 -3.68
CA GLU A 52 -15.42 -30.93 -3.60
C GLU A 52 -14.96 -31.46 -4.97
N LEU A 53 -15.71 -31.16 -6.04
CA LEU A 53 -15.46 -31.66 -7.39
C LEU A 53 -14.30 -30.96 -8.08
N ARG A 54 -13.99 -29.73 -7.67
CA ARG A 54 -12.90 -28.89 -8.21
C ARG A 54 -12.83 -28.90 -9.75
N PRO A 55 -13.93 -28.60 -10.45
CA PRO A 55 -14.04 -28.72 -11.91
C PRO A 55 -13.04 -27.83 -12.67
N PHE A 56 -12.56 -26.76 -12.04
CA PHE A 56 -11.57 -25.81 -12.59
C PHE A 56 -10.13 -26.09 -12.09
N GLY A 57 -9.90 -27.19 -11.39
CA GLY A 57 -8.60 -27.57 -10.84
C GLY A 57 -8.04 -26.57 -9.82
N GLU A 58 -6.76 -26.21 -9.98
CA GLU A 58 -6.04 -25.24 -9.12
C GLU A 58 -6.18 -23.79 -9.59
N ILE A 59 -6.84 -23.54 -10.73
CA ILE A 59 -6.88 -22.21 -11.37
C ILE A 59 -7.58 -21.16 -10.49
N PRO A 60 -8.78 -21.41 -9.93
CA PRO A 60 -9.45 -20.47 -9.03
C PRO A 60 -8.57 -20.07 -7.84
N ARG A 61 -7.92 -21.06 -7.22
CA ARG A 61 -7.06 -20.83 -6.04
C ARG A 61 -5.83 -20.01 -6.40
N ARG A 62 -5.18 -20.30 -7.53
CA ARG A 62 -4.02 -19.52 -8.02
C ARG A 62 -4.42 -18.08 -8.34
N LEU A 63 -5.56 -17.87 -9.00
CA LEU A 63 -6.10 -16.55 -9.32
C LEU A 63 -6.44 -15.75 -8.05
N ALA A 64 -7.16 -16.37 -7.11
CA ALA A 64 -7.51 -15.78 -5.82
C ALA A 64 -6.27 -15.33 -5.03
N ASN A 65 -5.25 -16.19 -4.93
CA ASN A 65 -4.02 -15.88 -4.23
C ASN A 65 -3.22 -14.75 -4.90
N SER A 66 -3.18 -14.73 -6.24
CA SER A 66 -2.49 -13.67 -6.98
C SER A 66 -3.15 -12.31 -6.76
N LEU A 67 -4.48 -12.25 -6.92
CA LEU A 67 -5.26 -11.04 -6.70
C LEU A 67 -5.20 -10.57 -5.25
N ALA A 68 -5.31 -11.49 -4.29
CA ALA A 68 -5.25 -11.15 -2.87
C ALA A 68 -3.91 -10.51 -2.52
N ARG A 69 -2.78 -11.15 -2.87
CA ARG A 69 -1.44 -10.63 -2.58
C ARG A 69 -1.21 -9.25 -3.19
N SER A 70 -1.59 -9.06 -4.46
CA SER A 70 -1.42 -7.77 -5.14
C SER A 70 -2.26 -6.67 -4.51
N LEU A 71 -3.55 -6.93 -4.26
CA LEU A 71 -4.43 -5.94 -3.66
C LEU A 71 -4.06 -5.64 -2.21
N ASP A 72 -3.57 -6.61 -1.45
CA ASP A 72 -3.10 -6.40 -0.08
C ASP A 72 -1.80 -5.59 -0.06
N ALA A 73 -0.90 -5.79 -1.02
CA ALA A 73 0.27 -4.94 -1.21
C ALA A 73 -0.12 -3.49 -1.56
N VAL A 74 -1.10 -3.29 -2.46
CA VAL A 74 -1.63 -1.94 -2.78
C VAL A 74 -2.25 -1.29 -1.55
N ARG A 75 -3.09 -2.01 -0.80
CA ARG A 75 -3.70 -1.50 0.44
C ARG A 75 -2.65 -1.12 1.47
N SER A 76 -1.61 -1.95 1.62
CA SER A 76 -0.50 -1.69 2.54
C SER A 76 0.25 -0.42 2.13
N LEU A 77 0.52 -0.23 0.84
CA LEU A 77 1.15 0.99 0.31
C LEU A 77 0.30 2.23 0.63
N LEU A 78 -1.00 2.19 0.33
CA LEU A 78 -1.91 3.32 0.59
C LEU A 78 -2.01 3.64 2.10
N SER A 79 -2.11 2.62 2.94
CA SER A 79 -2.17 2.78 4.40
C SER A 79 -0.87 3.35 4.95
N ALA A 80 0.27 2.92 4.40
CA ALA A 80 1.58 3.42 4.77
C ALA A 80 1.76 4.88 4.33
N LEU A 81 1.34 5.26 3.12
CA LEU A 81 1.36 6.65 2.65
C LEU A 81 0.53 7.59 3.54
N ASP A 82 -0.67 7.14 3.94
CA ASP A 82 -1.54 7.88 4.87
C ASP A 82 -0.89 8.05 6.25
N LEU A 83 -0.24 7.01 6.76
CA LEU A 83 0.57 7.11 7.99
C LEU A 83 1.75 8.08 7.81
N GLY A 84 2.47 8.02 6.68
CA GLY A 84 3.57 8.92 6.37
C GLY A 84 3.11 10.39 6.33
N ALA A 85 1.96 10.67 5.72
CA ALA A 85 1.36 11.99 5.71
C ALA A 85 1.02 12.49 7.13
N ARG A 86 0.50 11.63 8.01
CA ARG A 86 0.27 11.96 9.42
C ARG A 86 1.55 12.28 10.17
N VAL A 87 2.62 11.50 9.96
CA VAL A 87 3.92 11.74 10.60
C VAL A 87 4.49 13.09 10.15
N LEU A 88 4.49 13.37 8.84
CA LEU A 88 4.94 14.66 8.31
C LEU A 88 4.13 15.83 8.88
N ASN A 89 2.81 15.70 8.96
CA ASN A 89 1.96 16.72 9.54
C ASN A 89 2.27 16.95 11.03
N ALA A 90 2.52 15.87 11.79
CA ALA A 90 2.85 15.95 13.20
C ALA A 90 4.23 16.58 13.46
N THR A 91 5.23 16.29 12.60
CA THR A 91 6.57 16.88 12.73
C THR A 91 6.63 18.33 12.25
N ASP A 92 5.84 18.72 11.24
CA ASP A 92 5.74 20.11 10.77
C ASP A 92 5.11 21.04 11.82
N HIS A 93 4.14 20.52 12.59
CA HIS A 93 3.48 21.26 13.67
C HIS A 93 4.14 21.05 15.05
N ALA A 94 5.38 20.58 15.10
CA ALA A 94 6.08 20.37 16.36
C ALA A 94 6.32 21.70 17.10
N GLU A 95 5.71 21.86 18.27
CA GLU A 95 5.85 23.09 19.05
C GLU A 95 7.22 23.18 19.74
N LEU A 96 7.86 24.34 19.60
CA LEU A 96 9.08 24.65 20.34
C LEU A 96 8.75 24.90 21.82
N ASN A 97 9.33 24.07 22.69
CA ASN A 97 9.21 24.24 24.13
C ASN A 97 9.88 25.55 24.62
N GLY A 98 9.54 25.98 25.85
CA GLY A 98 10.06 27.23 26.42
C GLY A 98 11.59 27.28 26.49
N GLN A 99 12.24 26.14 26.80
CA GLN A 99 13.71 26.05 26.87
C GLN A 99 14.36 26.29 25.51
N CYS A 100 13.78 25.75 24.43
CA CYS A 100 14.22 25.98 23.06
C CYS A 100 14.05 27.46 22.69
N ARG A 101 12.88 28.07 22.99
CA ARG A 101 12.64 29.50 22.72
C ARG A 101 13.70 30.36 23.42
N ASP A 102 14.00 30.09 24.69
CA ASP A 102 15.02 30.81 25.45
C ASP A 102 16.44 30.60 24.90
N ALA A 103 16.75 29.38 24.45
CA ALA A 103 18.04 29.06 23.83
C ALA A 103 18.20 29.77 22.47
N LEU A 104 17.13 29.81 21.67
CA LEU A 104 17.09 30.49 20.38
C LEU A 104 17.28 31.99 20.56
N LEU A 105 16.52 32.62 21.47
CA LEU A 105 16.64 34.05 21.78
C LEU A 105 18.04 34.42 22.29
N ARG A 106 18.64 33.54 23.12
CA ARG A 106 20.03 33.73 23.58
C ARG A 106 21.04 33.63 22.44
N ALA A 107 20.85 32.70 21.51
CA ALA A 107 21.74 32.53 20.38
C ALA A 107 21.65 33.70 19.39
N THR A 108 20.45 34.23 19.14
CA THR A 108 20.21 35.21 18.06
C THR A 108 20.27 36.67 18.50
N TYR A 109 19.71 37.02 19.66
CA TYR A 109 19.52 38.43 20.05
C TYR A 109 20.43 38.91 21.20
N CYS A 110 20.91 38.03 22.08
CA CYS A 110 21.64 38.47 23.27
C CYS A 110 22.94 39.24 22.95
N ALA A 111 23.62 38.94 21.84
CA ALA A 111 24.81 39.68 21.43
C ALA A 111 24.48 41.16 21.10
N GLN A 112 23.37 41.39 20.38
CA GLN A 112 22.90 42.72 20.01
C GLN A 112 22.42 43.50 21.24
N CYS A 113 21.62 42.87 22.11
CA CYS A 113 21.14 43.52 23.33
C CYS A 113 22.30 43.92 24.27
N ARG A 114 23.36 43.11 24.35
CA ARG A 114 24.55 43.43 25.16
C ARG A 114 25.37 44.57 24.55
N ALA A 115 25.46 44.65 23.23
CA ALA A 115 26.14 45.76 22.54
C ALA A 115 25.43 47.09 22.80
N LEU A 116 24.10 47.12 22.68
CA LEU A 116 23.28 48.31 22.98
C LEU A 116 23.40 48.75 24.44
N LYS A 117 23.41 47.81 25.40
CA LYS A 117 23.59 48.13 26.83
C LYS A 117 24.97 48.68 27.18
N ARG A 118 26.01 48.40 26.38
CA ARG A 118 27.40 48.83 26.65
C ARG A 118 27.75 50.15 25.96
N GLN A 119 26.91 50.66 25.06
CA GLN A 119 27.15 51.96 24.44
C GLN A 119 26.86 53.09 25.45
N PRO A 120 27.79 54.05 25.64
CA PRO A 120 27.50 55.26 26.40
C PRO A 120 26.40 56.06 25.68
N THR A 121 25.46 56.63 26.44
CA THR A 121 24.26 57.36 25.97
C THR A 121 24.54 58.59 25.10
N THR A 122 25.79 58.84 24.74
CA THR A 122 26.28 60.00 23.99
C THR A 122 26.80 59.68 22.60
N ALA A 123 26.86 58.39 22.20
CA ALA A 123 27.31 58.01 20.86
C ALA A 123 26.13 57.80 19.90
N THR A 124 25.89 58.79 19.04
CA THR A 124 25.01 58.66 17.86
C THR A 124 25.58 57.57 16.95
N THR A 125 24.93 56.41 16.80
CA THR A 125 25.43 55.36 15.89
C THR A 125 24.31 54.53 15.28
N THR A 126 23.93 54.91 14.06
CA THR A 126 22.98 54.25 13.15
C THR A 126 23.59 53.01 12.45
N THR A 127 24.61 52.36 13.00
CA THR A 127 25.49 51.47 12.20
C THR A 127 25.82 50.12 12.83
N LEU A 128 24.91 49.53 13.60
CA LEU A 128 25.06 48.14 14.10
C LEU A 128 23.80 47.27 14.00
N VAL A 129 22.69 47.79 13.46
CA VAL A 129 21.42 47.05 13.40
C VAL A 129 21.42 45.98 12.31
N ASN A 130 22.30 46.10 11.30
CA ASN A 130 22.33 45.21 10.13
C ASN A 130 23.40 44.11 10.19
N SER A 131 24.23 44.08 11.24
CA SER A 131 25.08 42.91 11.53
C SER A 131 24.37 42.09 12.59
N GLY A 132 23.28 41.43 12.20
CA GLY A 132 22.74 40.31 12.96
C GLY A 132 23.86 39.30 13.12
N GLY A 133 24.60 39.41 14.23
CA GLY A 133 25.87 38.73 14.42
C GLY A 133 25.70 37.27 14.06
N GLN A 134 26.39 36.84 13.00
CA GLN A 134 26.22 35.50 12.46
C GLN A 134 26.48 34.50 13.60
N VAL A 135 25.45 33.75 13.98
CA VAL A 135 25.57 32.76 15.04
C VAL A 135 26.62 31.74 14.60
N CYS A 136 27.60 31.47 15.47
CA CYS A 136 28.61 30.47 15.19
C CYS A 136 27.94 29.15 14.76
N ARG A 137 28.42 28.52 13.68
CA ARG A 137 27.84 27.27 13.15
C ARG A 137 27.63 26.22 14.23
N GLY A 138 28.62 26.03 15.11
CA GLY A 138 28.53 25.08 16.22
C GLY A 138 27.43 25.42 17.25
N LEU A 139 27.28 26.70 17.61
CA LEU A 139 26.21 27.13 18.52
C LEU A 139 24.83 26.94 17.87
N CYS A 140 24.69 27.31 16.60
CA CYS A 140 23.46 27.09 15.84
C CYS A 140 23.07 25.61 15.81
N SER A 141 24.01 24.72 15.44
CA SER A 141 23.75 23.28 15.39
C SER A 141 23.41 22.68 16.76
N ASN A 142 24.01 23.17 17.85
CA ASN A 142 23.70 22.69 19.20
C ASN A 142 22.30 23.12 19.65
N VAL A 143 21.90 24.37 19.38
CA VAL A 143 20.56 24.86 19.70
C VAL A 143 19.51 24.12 18.86
N ALA A 144 19.75 23.96 17.55
CA ALA A 144 18.86 23.22 16.67
C ALA A 144 18.66 21.76 17.12
N ARG A 145 19.74 21.05 17.50
CA ARG A 145 19.65 19.69 18.03
C ARG A 145 18.80 19.59 19.29
N GLY A 146 18.92 20.55 20.21
CA GLY A 146 18.09 20.58 21.42
C GLY A 146 16.62 20.88 21.12
N CYS A 147 16.36 21.81 20.19
CA CYS A 147 15.01 22.20 19.81
C CYS A 147 14.25 21.12 19.03
N LEU A 148 14.94 20.40 18.16
CA LEU A 148 14.36 19.39 17.26
C LEU A 148 14.58 17.96 17.76
N ALA A 149 14.94 17.76 19.03
CA ALA A 149 15.24 16.44 19.59
C ALA A 149 14.10 15.44 19.34
N ALA A 150 12.85 15.84 19.64
CA ALA A 150 11.68 14.98 19.44
C ALA A 150 11.42 14.63 17.96
N VAL A 151 11.80 15.52 17.03
CA VAL A 151 11.69 15.26 15.59
C VAL A 151 12.83 14.33 15.13
N ALA A 152 14.02 14.52 15.70
CA ALA A 152 15.18 13.69 15.41
C ALA A 152 14.99 12.22 15.86
N ASP A 153 14.18 11.97 16.88
CA ASP A 153 13.84 10.60 17.31
C ASP A 153 13.12 9.79 16.21
N VAL A 154 12.46 10.48 15.26
CA VAL A 154 11.73 9.85 14.14
C VAL A 154 12.63 9.58 12.93
N ASP A 155 13.84 10.16 12.86
CA ASP A 155 14.72 10.10 11.69
C ASP A 155 15.07 8.68 11.26
N GLN A 156 15.50 7.83 12.19
CA GLN A 156 15.88 6.45 11.88
C GLN A 156 14.66 5.60 11.43
N PRO A 157 13.53 5.55 12.17
CA PRO A 157 12.32 4.88 11.70
C PRO A 157 11.79 5.42 10.37
N TRP A 158 11.95 6.72 10.12
CA TRP A 158 11.52 7.34 8.87
C TRP A 158 12.34 6.86 7.68
N ASN A 159 13.67 6.80 7.82
CA ASN A 159 14.54 6.28 6.77
C ASN A 159 14.22 4.81 6.44
N GLU A 160 14.00 3.97 7.46
CA GLU A 160 13.58 2.58 7.28
C GLU A 160 12.20 2.48 6.60
N TRP A 161 11.28 3.37 6.95
CA TRP A 161 9.96 3.45 6.31
C TRP A 161 10.07 3.85 4.83
N VAL A 162 10.90 4.85 4.49
CA VAL A 162 11.15 5.27 3.10
C VAL A 162 11.71 4.10 2.27
N ASP A 163 12.73 3.40 2.79
CA ASP A 163 13.32 2.23 2.12
C ASP A 163 12.28 1.13 1.87
N ALA A 164 11.42 0.85 2.85
CA ALA A 164 10.35 -0.15 2.73
C ALA A 164 9.30 0.28 1.68
N MET A 165 8.95 1.55 1.65
CA MET A 165 8.00 2.12 0.68
C MET A 165 8.54 2.06 -0.75
N GLU A 166 9.82 2.38 -0.95
CA GLU A 166 10.47 2.26 -2.26
C GLU A 166 10.47 0.81 -2.76
N ARG A 167 10.78 -0.16 -1.89
CA ARG A 167 10.74 -1.59 -2.22
C ARG A 167 9.33 -2.05 -2.59
N LEU A 168 8.33 -1.64 -1.81
CA LEU A 168 6.93 -2.00 -2.06
C LEU A 168 6.42 -1.37 -3.37
N ALA A 169 6.75 -0.10 -3.61
CA ALA A 169 6.41 0.59 -4.85
C ALA A 169 7.09 -0.05 -6.07
N ALA A 170 8.37 -0.44 -5.96
CA ALA A 170 9.09 -1.14 -7.01
C ALA A 170 8.44 -2.49 -7.36
N ALA A 171 8.01 -3.25 -6.34
CA ALA A 171 7.31 -4.53 -6.52
C ALA A 171 5.92 -4.37 -7.16
N LEU A 172 5.19 -3.30 -6.84
CA LEU A 172 3.89 -3.00 -7.46
C LEU A 172 4.00 -2.46 -8.89
N LEU A 173 5.11 -1.80 -9.23
CA LEU A 173 5.36 -1.24 -10.56
C LEU A 173 6.09 -2.21 -11.49
N ASN A 174 6.40 -3.44 -11.04
CA ASN A 174 7.16 -4.43 -11.78
C ASN A 174 8.44 -3.85 -12.43
N LYS A 175 9.13 -2.96 -11.69
CA LYS A 175 10.41 -2.41 -12.14
C LYS A 175 11.49 -3.49 -12.05
N ALA A 176 12.16 -3.74 -13.18
CA ALA A 176 13.18 -4.78 -13.32
C ALA A 176 14.25 -4.69 -12.22
N GLY A 177 14.46 -5.79 -11.49
CA GLY A 177 15.47 -5.90 -10.43
C GLY A 177 14.92 -6.15 -9.01
N ALA A 178 13.62 -6.00 -8.78
CA ALA A 178 13.00 -6.45 -7.53
C ALA A 178 12.88 -7.98 -7.56
N ALA A 179 13.68 -8.69 -6.75
CA ALA A 179 13.52 -10.12 -6.45
C ALA A 179 12.24 -10.42 -5.63
N VAL A 180 11.21 -9.60 -5.80
CA VAL A 180 9.96 -9.62 -5.04
C VAL A 180 8.90 -10.19 -5.96
N ALA A 181 8.04 -11.03 -5.38
CA ALA A 181 6.92 -11.66 -6.06
C ALA A 181 6.20 -10.69 -7.00
N ASP A 182 5.76 -11.21 -8.15
CA ASP A 182 4.94 -10.48 -9.12
C ASP A 182 3.65 -10.02 -8.42
N LEU A 183 3.65 -8.75 -7.99
CA LEU A 183 2.56 -8.08 -7.28
C LEU A 183 1.92 -7.01 -8.14
N GLY A 184 2.41 -6.80 -9.36
CA GLY A 184 1.93 -5.82 -10.33
C GLY A 184 0.41 -5.90 -10.51
N PRO A 185 -0.37 -4.92 -10.01
CA PRO A 185 -1.82 -4.96 -10.12
C PRO A 185 -2.27 -4.97 -11.57
N HIS A 186 -1.57 -4.22 -12.44
CA HIS A 186 -1.87 -4.16 -13.86
C HIS A 186 -1.70 -5.52 -14.54
N ASP A 187 -0.59 -6.20 -14.30
CA ASP A 187 -0.27 -7.49 -14.94
C ASP A 187 -1.16 -8.61 -14.42
N ILE A 188 -1.50 -8.59 -13.14
CA ILE A 188 -2.43 -9.57 -12.56
C ILE A 188 -3.84 -9.35 -13.11
N LEU A 189 -4.32 -8.11 -13.17
CA LEU A 189 -5.64 -7.79 -13.70
C LEU A 189 -5.76 -8.08 -15.20
N SER A 190 -4.71 -7.79 -15.99
CA SER A 190 -4.70 -8.12 -17.42
C SER A 190 -4.67 -9.63 -17.66
N SER A 191 -4.08 -10.42 -16.75
CA SER A 191 -4.07 -11.89 -16.83
C SER A 191 -5.39 -12.57 -16.44
N VAL A 192 -6.39 -11.83 -15.94
CA VAL A 192 -7.65 -12.44 -15.46
C VAL A 192 -8.37 -13.14 -16.60
N ASP A 193 -8.53 -12.49 -17.75
CA ASP A 193 -9.26 -13.03 -18.90
C ASP A 193 -8.64 -14.34 -19.42
N SER A 194 -7.31 -14.39 -19.52
CA SER A 194 -6.59 -15.60 -19.92
C SER A 194 -6.76 -16.73 -18.89
N ARG A 195 -6.76 -16.42 -17.59
CA ARG A 195 -6.96 -17.41 -16.52
C ARG A 195 -8.39 -17.92 -16.47
N LEU A 196 -9.37 -17.07 -16.77
CA LEU A 196 -10.77 -17.49 -16.91
C LEU A 196 -10.93 -18.43 -18.11
N SER A 197 -10.34 -18.09 -19.25
CA SER A 197 -10.33 -18.94 -20.43
C SER A 197 -9.66 -20.29 -20.17
N GLU A 198 -8.52 -20.30 -19.48
CA GLU A 198 -7.82 -21.52 -19.02
C GLU A 198 -8.74 -22.37 -18.12
N ALA A 199 -9.45 -21.75 -17.18
CA ALA A 199 -10.35 -22.45 -16.27
C ALA A 199 -11.53 -23.10 -17.02
N VAL A 200 -12.16 -22.37 -17.94
CA VAL A 200 -13.26 -22.89 -18.75
C VAL A 200 -12.77 -24.07 -19.59
N LEU A 201 -11.63 -23.92 -20.28
CA LEU A 201 -11.06 -25.00 -21.09
C LEU A 201 -10.74 -26.23 -20.23
N TYR A 202 -10.14 -26.02 -19.06
CA TYR A 202 -9.84 -27.10 -18.13
C TYR A 202 -11.10 -27.84 -17.68
N ALA A 203 -12.17 -27.12 -17.36
CA ALA A 203 -13.45 -27.70 -16.96
C ALA A 203 -14.15 -28.43 -18.11
N LEU A 204 -14.02 -27.96 -19.35
CA LEU A 204 -14.56 -28.67 -20.52
C LEU A 204 -13.81 -29.98 -20.79
N GLU A 205 -12.49 -29.99 -20.60
CA GLU A 205 -11.65 -31.15 -20.87
C GLU A 205 -11.68 -32.19 -19.72
N ASN A 206 -11.68 -31.74 -18.47
CA ASN A 206 -11.51 -32.56 -17.27
C ASN A 206 -12.72 -32.56 -16.33
N GLY A 207 -13.79 -31.85 -16.69
CA GLY A 207 -15.01 -31.80 -15.90
C GLY A 207 -15.68 -33.18 -15.77
N PRO A 208 -16.42 -33.41 -14.68
CA PRO A 208 -17.22 -34.62 -14.49
C PRO A 208 -18.35 -34.73 -15.51
#